data_AF-A0A7C4ENR9-F1
#
_entry.id   AF-A0A7C4ENR9-F1
#
_cell.length_a   1.000
_cell.length_b   1.000
_cell.length_c   1.000
_cell.angle_alpha   90.00
_cell.angle_beta   90.00
_cell.angle_gamma   90.00
#
_symmetry.space_group_name_H-M   'P 1'
#
loop_
_entity.id
_entity.type
_entity.pdbx_description
1 polymer ?
#
loop_
_entity_poly.entity_id
_entity_poly.type
_entity_poly.pdbx_seq_one_letter_code
_entity_poly.pdbx_strand_id
1 'polypeptide(L)'
;MFLWHLERGWAFYSKRVLWEMLRQRYKGDFAALLKDFVPAPGFDSFEKLKEAGAALKLRPGGQGIKAVNQFTYLIARRYYELVFRAMRKAAPGALVVGDRLPLYYCQDAVLAQRGLVDVLSTNYNVDAPDGWVAPYYFEGLRDLIAAPILISEYFFAADDNRSGNVNNGHLMHVATQPERARGATAALRNFAGFPNVAGVHWFQFADEPTGGRSDGEDFNMGLVDIHDQPYELLTQAFAELTPRIPDIHAASRWEPKPDPALAPVLPRAGAAKSVTDGSILDWPDKRVSRLRGFATPKPYAPFGDVHLAWDQRGLYFMNIAGNYVDLSLLDWQGEFPLSETYQIHITADAGAGPRHFAVHLAPRPHSVWPGRFELAPQLWEYQGGRPVRQLEAKGLVQALDKPLPHIQVEGLIPATELGVPALTPGQRVALSVSVTNFYGELTMTWASRDAVLGQATDNAGATQ
;
A
#
# COMPACT_ATOMS: atom_id res chain seq x y z
N MET A 1 -4.74 -17.54 -4.69
CA MET A 1 -3.89 -18.72 -4.38
C MET A 1 -4.60 -19.77 -3.53
N PHE A 2 -5.12 -19.41 -2.35
CA PHE A 2 -5.77 -20.36 -1.42
C PHE A 2 -6.93 -21.16 -2.02
N LEU A 3 -7.95 -20.47 -2.58
CA LEU A 3 -9.12 -21.12 -3.19
C LEU A 3 -8.71 -22.06 -4.32
N TRP A 4 -7.81 -21.62 -5.21
CA TRP A 4 -7.31 -22.42 -6.32
C TRP A 4 -6.70 -23.75 -5.87
N HIS A 5 -5.86 -23.74 -4.83
CA HIS A 5 -5.25 -24.97 -4.31
C HIS A 5 -6.27 -25.86 -3.58
N LEU A 6 -7.23 -25.24 -2.89
CA LEU A 6 -8.31 -25.98 -2.23
C LEU A 6 -9.24 -26.63 -3.25
N GLU A 7 -9.51 -26.03 -4.40
CA GLU A 7 -10.38 -26.60 -5.41
C GLU A 7 -9.78 -27.84 -6.09
N ARG A 8 -8.44 -27.98 -6.06
CA ARG A 8 -7.76 -29.10 -6.72
C ARG A 8 -8.13 -30.46 -6.10
N GLY A 9 -8.05 -31.51 -6.91
CA GLY A 9 -8.22 -32.89 -6.45
C GLY A 9 -7.05 -33.38 -5.58
N TRP A 10 -7.27 -34.48 -4.85
CA TRP A 10 -6.32 -35.01 -3.86
C TRP A 10 -4.93 -35.38 -4.42
N ALA A 11 -4.82 -35.61 -5.73
CA ALA A 11 -3.55 -35.87 -6.40
C ALA A 11 -2.55 -34.70 -6.25
N PHE A 12 -3.02 -33.46 -6.09
CA PHE A 12 -2.14 -32.30 -5.95
C PHE A 12 -1.49 -32.24 -4.56
N TYR A 13 -0.17 -32.22 -4.49
CA TYR A 13 0.55 -32.20 -3.21
C TYR A 13 0.22 -30.95 -2.37
N SER A 14 0.13 -29.79 -3.01
CA SER A 14 -0.26 -28.52 -2.37
C SER A 14 -1.65 -28.59 -1.71
N LYS A 15 -2.59 -29.34 -2.29
CA LYS A 15 -3.94 -29.55 -1.73
C LYS A 15 -3.85 -30.34 -0.42
N ARG A 16 -2.99 -31.36 -0.38
CA ARG A 16 -2.77 -32.17 0.84
C ARG A 16 -2.12 -31.33 1.95
N VAL A 17 -1.15 -30.49 1.60
CA VAL A 17 -0.52 -29.56 2.56
C VAL A 17 -1.56 -28.57 3.09
N LEU A 18 -2.37 -27.96 2.22
CA LEU A 18 -3.44 -27.04 2.63
C LEU A 18 -4.45 -27.73 3.57
N TRP A 19 -4.91 -28.91 3.19
CA TRP A 19 -5.84 -29.70 3.99
C TRP A 19 -5.30 -30.03 5.37
N GLU A 20 -4.05 -30.52 5.43
CA GLU A 20 -3.40 -30.87 6.69
C GLU A 20 -3.19 -29.63 7.57
N MET A 21 -2.77 -28.51 6.99
CA MET A 21 -2.64 -27.23 7.69
C MET A 21 -3.97 -26.77 8.30
N LEU A 22 -5.08 -26.83 7.53
CA LEU A 22 -6.40 -26.49 8.04
C LEU A 22 -6.82 -27.43 9.18
N ARG A 23 -6.66 -28.75 8.98
CA ARG A 23 -7.01 -29.75 10.00
C ARG A 23 -6.22 -29.53 11.30
N GLN A 24 -4.93 -29.25 11.21
CA GLN A 24 -4.10 -28.95 12.37
C GLN A 24 -4.52 -27.65 13.07
N ARG A 25 -4.71 -26.58 12.29
CA ARG A 25 -5.13 -25.26 12.81
C ARG A 25 -6.42 -25.35 13.62
N TYR A 26 -7.40 -26.10 13.12
CA TYR A 26 -8.70 -26.28 13.75
C TYR A 26 -8.78 -27.55 14.61
N LYS A 27 -7.65 -28.23 14.88
CA LYS A 27 -7.56 -29.44 15.71
C LYS A 27 -8.52 -30.56 15.28
N GLY A 28 -8.83 -30.64 13.99
CA GLY A 28 -9.79 -31.58 13.43
C GLY A 28 -11.27 -31.26 13.73
N ASP A 29 -11.56 -30.16 14.43
CA ASP A 29 -12.92 -29.70 14.71
C ASP A 29 -13.45 -28.85 13.56
N PHE A 30 -14.37 -29.43 12.77
CA PHE A 30 -14.97 -28.72 11.64
C PHE A 30 -15.88 -27.56 12.09
N ALA A 31 -16.51 -27.65 13.26
CA ALA A 31 -17.32 -26.55 13.79
C ALA A 31 -16.48 -25.33 14.16
N ALA A 32 -15.22 -25.53 14.59
CA ALA A 32 -14.27 -24.44 14.77
C ALA A 32 -13.90 -23.78 13.44
N LEU A 33 -13.70 -24.57 12.36
CA LEU A 33 -13.46 -24.04 11.01
C LEU A 33 -14.65 -23.19 10.52
N LEU A 34 -15.87 -23.62 10.78
CA LEU A 34 -17.09 -22.90 10.38
C LEU A 34 -17.24 -21.52 11.03
N LYS A 35 -16.52 -21.20 12.11
CA LYS A 35 -16.48 -19.83 12.67
C LYS A 35 -15.73 -18.86 11.77
N ASP A 36 -14.80 -19.36 10.97
CA ASP A 36 -13.90 -18.58 10.13
C ASP A 36 -14.25 -18.66 8.64
N PHE A 37 -14.92 -19.74 8.23
CA PHE A 37 -15.21 -20.03 6.83
C PHE A 37 -16.67 -20.44 6.58
N VAL A 38 -17.09 -20.24 5.34
CA VAL A 38 -18.33 -20.75 4.74
C VAL A 38 -17.94 -21.75 3.64
N PRO A 39 -18.19 -23.06 3.84
CA PRO A 39 -17.93 -24.05 2.80
C PRO A 39 -18.98 -23.99 1.69
N ALA A 40 -18.55 -24.32 0.47
CA ALA A 40 -19.48 -24.60 -0.61
C ALA A 40 -20.41 -25.79 -0.25
N PRO A 41 -21.64 -25.85 -0.80
CA PRO A 41 -22.56 -26.95 -0.55
C PRO A 41 -21.92 -28.33 -0.80
N GLY A 42 -22.15 -29.28 0.13
CA GLY A 42 -21.60 -30.64 0.05
C GLY A 42 -20.19 -30.82 0.66
N PHE A 43 -19.54 -29.74 1.10
CA PHE A 43 -18.23 -29.78 1.76
C PHE A 43 -18.35 -29.57 3.28
N ASP A 44 -19.01 -30.50 3.96
CA ASP A 44 -19.44 -30.40 5.36
C ASP A 44 -18.52 -31.08 6.39
N SER A 45 -17.34 -31.53 5.97
CA SER A 45 -16.34 -32.15 6.84
C SER A 45 -14.94 -32.00 6.28
N PHE A 46 -13.91 -32.22 7.12
CA PHE A 46 -12.53 -32.27 6.64
C PHE A 46 -12.35 -33.33 5.55
N GLU A 47 -12.94 -34.52 5.68
CA GLU A 47 -12.80 -35.55 4.65
C GLU A 47 -13.37 -35.10 3.31
N LYS A 48 -14.51 -34.40 3.31
CA LYS A 48 -15.06 -33.78 2.09
C LYS A 48 -14.15 -32.73 1.48
N LEU A 49 -13.42 -31.97 2.29
CA LEU A 49 -12.42 -31.01 1.77
C LEU A 49 -11.27 -31.67 1.00
N LYS A 50 -11.12 -32.99 0.96
CA LYS A 50 -10.13 -33.67 0.09
C LYS A 50 -10.60 -33.77 -1.36
N GLU A 51 -11.90 -33.74 -1.59
CA GLU A 51 -12.52 -33.88 -2.91
C GLU A 51 -12.22 -32.64 -3.79
N ALA A 52 -12.26 -32.82 -5.11
CA ALA A 52 -12.10 -31.72 -6.07
C ALA A 52 -13.34 -30.80 -6.03
N GLY A 53 -13.17 -29.52 -6.34
CA GLY A 53 -14.22 -28.52 -6.26
C GLY A 53 -14.46 -27.96 -4.86
N ALA A 54 -13.70 -28.39 -3.85
CA ALA A 54 -13.82 -27.87 -2.50
C ALA A 54 -13.49 -26.36 -2.46
N ALA A 55 -14.36 -25.59 -1.82
CA ALA A 55 -14.17 -24.16 -1.63
C ALA A 55 -14.58 -23.75 -0.22
N LEU A 56 -13.78 -22.84 0.35
CA LEU A 56 -14.00 -22.22 1.65
C LEU A 56 -13.87 -20.70 1.46
N LYS A 57 -14.99 -20.00 1.52
CA LYS A 57 -15.00 -18.54 1.57
C LYS A 57 -14.84 -18.05 3.01
N LEU A 58 -14.25 -16.89 3.21
CA LEU A 58 -14.13 -16.23 4.51
C LEU A 58 -15.53 -15.88 5.02
N ARG A 59 -15.79 -16.18 6.29
CA ARG A 59 -16.98 -15.69 6.98
C ARG A 59 -16.73 -14.25 7.46
N PRO A 60 -17.63 -13.29 7.20
CA PRO A 60 -17.55 -11.96 7.79
C PRO A 60 -17.46 -12.03 9.33
N GLY A 61 -16.56 -11.26 9.93
CA GLY A 61 -16.24 -11.26 11.36
C GLY A 61 -15.40 -12.46 11.84
N GLY A 62 -15.07 -13.39 10.94
CA GLY A 62 -14.21 -14.53 11.21
C GLY A 62 -12.72 -14.18 11.23
N GLN A 63 -11.87 -15.19 11.39
CA GLN A 63 -10.40 -15.08 11.40
C GLN A 63 -9.75 -15.98 10.34
N GLY A 64 -10.51 -16.39 9.32
CA GLY A 64 -10.07 -17.31 8.26
C GLY A 64 -8.92 -16.77 7.42
N ILE A 65 -8.79 -15.46 7.30
CA ILE A 65 -7.70 -14.81 6.56
C ILE A 65 -6.32 -15.20 7.12
N LYS A 66 -6.21 -15.46 8.43
CA LYS A 66 -4.97 -15.96 9.04
C LYS A 66 -4.57 -17.35 8.54
N ALA A 67 -5.52 -18.20 8.17
CA ALA A 67 -5.23 -19.49 7.55
C ALA A 67 -4.80 -19.32 6.08
N VAL A 68 -5.40 -18.36 5.37
CA VAL A 68 -4.99 -17.97 4.01
C VAL A 68 -3.52 -17.51 4.03
N ASN A 69 -3.17 -16.61 4.95
CA ASN A 69 -1.81 -16.08 5.12
C ASN A 69 -0.80 -17.17 5.47
N GLN A 70 -1.13 -18.05 6.40
CA GLN A 70 -0.28 -19.19 6.75
C GLN A 70 0.00 -20.08 5.53
N PHE A 71 -1.01 -20.34 4.70
CA PHE A 71 -0.82 -21.13 3.49
C PHE A 71 0.01 -20.40 2.43
N THR A 72 -0.22 -19.08 2.25
CA THR A 72 0.60 -18.23 1.38
C THR A 72 2.07 -18.32 1.77
N TYR A 73 2.40 -18.20 3.07
CA TYR A 73 3.77 -18.39 3.57
C TYR A 73 4.34 -19.76 3.18
N LEU A 74 3.59 -20.85 3.41
CA LEU A 74 4.07 -22.22 3.14
C LEU A 74 4.37 -22.46 1.65
N ILE A 75 3.49 -21.99 0.77
CA ILE A 75 3.68 -22.13 -0.68
C ILE A 75 4.84 -21.27 -1.18
N ALA A 76 4.88 -19.99 -0.78
CA ALA A 76 5.97 -19.08 -1.12
C ALA A 76 7.31 -19.63 -0.62
N ARG A 77 7.37 -20.12 0.62
CA ARG A 77 8.60 -20.67 1.22
C ARG A 77 9.11 -21.84 0.40
N ARG A 78 8.22 -22.75 0.02
CA ARG A 78 8.59 -23.92 -0.79
C ARG A 78 9.13 -23.51 -2.16
N TYR A 79 8.53 -22.50 -2.80
CA TYR A 79 9.02 -21.95 -4.06
C TYR A 79 10.45 -21.44 -3.92
N TYR A 80 10.73 -20.53 -2.97
CA TYR A 80 12.07 -19.98 -2.80
C TYR A 80 13.10 -21.03 -2.39
N GLU A 81 12.74 -22.04 -1.58
CA GLU A 81 13.67 -23.12 -1.22
C GLU A 81 14.09 -23.98 -2.43
N LEU A 82 13.19 -24.16 -3.38
CA LEU A 82 13.48 -24.90 -4.61
C LEU A 82 14.33 -24.05 -5.55
N VAL A 83 13.93 -22.80 -5.79
CA VAL A 83 14.66 -21.87 -6.66
C VAL A 83 16.06 -21.62 -6.13
N PHE A 84 16.20 -21.25 -4.85
CA PHE A 84 17.50 -20.97 -4.24
C PHE A 84 18.46 -22.16 -4.37
N ARG A 85 18.01 -23.39 -4.04
CA ARG A 85 18.85 -24.59 -4.19
C ARG A 85 19.23 -24.87 -5.64
N ALA A 86 18.30 -24.70 -6.57
CA ALA A 86 18.58 -24.88 -7.99
C ALA A 86 19.61 -23.86 -8.50
N MET A 87 19.44 -22.59 -8.15
CA MET A 87 20.36 -21.50 -8.51
C MET A 87 21.74 -21.71 -7.91
N ARG A 88 21.83 -22.04 -6.62
CA ARG A 88 23.13 -22.31 -5.96
C ARG A 88 23.84 -23.52 -6.52
N LYS A 89 23.11 -24.53 -6.99
CA LYS A 89 23.69 -25.69 -7.67
C LYS A 89 24.21 -25.33 -9.07
N ALA A 90 23.45 -24.54 -9.83
CA ALA A 90 23.78 -24.19 -11.21
C ALA A 90 24.88 -23.12 -11.30
N ALA A 91 24.85 -22.11 -10.43
CA ALA A 91 25.74 -20.97 -10.44
C ALA A 91 26.04 -20.50 -8.99
N PRO A 92 26.93 -21.20 -8.25
CA PRO A 92 27.14 -20.93 -6.82
C PRO A 92 27.61 -19.50 -6.51
N GLY A 93 28.33 -18.87 -7.44
CA GLY A 93 28.81 -17.49 -7.31
C GLY A 93 27.82 -16.41 -7.76
N ALA A 94 26.67 -16.77 -8.34
CA ALA A 94 25.66 -15.79 -8.75
C ALA A 94 24.76 -15.38 -7.57
N LEU A 95 24.30 -14.14 -7.58
CA LEU A 95 23.28 -13.64 -6.65
C LEU A 95 21.90 -14.19 -7.01
N VAL A 96 21.13 -14.55 -6.00
CA VAL A 96 19.70 -14.87 -6.14
C VAL A 96 18.90 -13.59 -5.90
N VAL A 97 18.37 -13.01 -6.98
CA VAL A 97 17.80 -11.66 -7.01
C VAL A 97 16.26 -11.68 -6.86
N GLY A 98 15.71 -12.63 -6.11
CA GLY A 98 14.28 -12.75 -5.87
C GLY A 98 13.44 -13.01 -7.13
N ASP A 99 12.19 -12.58 -7.11
CA ASP A 99 11.16 -12.84 -8.14
C ASP A 99 10.36 -11.59 -8.54
N ARG A 100 10.88 -10.40 -8.25
CA ARG A 100 10.32 -9.10 -8.62
C ARG A 100 8.91 -8.93 -8.08
N LEU A 101 8.83 -8.71 -6.77
CA LEU A 101 7.57 -8.32 -6.12
C LEU A 101 6.90 -7.24 -6.97
N PRO A 102 5.59 -7.32 -7.21
CA PRO A 102 4.90 -6.29 -7.98
C PRO A 102 4.95 -4.95 -7.21
N LEU A 103 4.20 -3.96 -7.66
CA LEU A 103 4.09 -2.68 -6.97
C LEU A 103 3.36 -2.73 -5.60
N TYR A 104 3.30 -3.91 -4.97
CA TYR A 104 2.79 -4.21 -3.64
C TYR A 104 3.43 -5.52 -3.15
N TYR A 105 3.29 -5.83 -1.87
CA TYR A 105 3.73 -7.14 -1.37
C TYR A 105 2.82 -7.69 -0.28
N CYS A 106 2.62 -9.01 -0.31
CA CYS A 106 2.09 -9.76 0.83
C CYS A 106 3.24 -10.01 1.82
N GLN A 107 3.07 -9.59 3.07
CA GLN A 107 4.15 -9.71 4.06
C GLN A 107 4.53 -11.15 4.33
N ASP A 108 3.58 -12.10 4.35
CA ASP A 108 3.86 -13.53 4.51
C ASP A 108 4.71 -14.09 3.36
N ALA A 109 4.53 -13.59 2.13
CA ALA A 109 5.37 -13.97 0.99
C ALA A 109 6.80 -13.40 1.12
N VAL A 110 6.96 -12.17 1.60
CA VAL A 110 8.29 -11.57 1.88
C VAL A 110 9.00 -12.31 3.02
N LEU A 111 8.28 -12.63 4.11
CA LEU A 111 8.82 -13.39 5.23
C LEU A 111 9.31 -14.78 4.79
N ALA A 112 8.62 -15.41 3.83
CA ALA A 112 9.01 -16.69 3.27
C ALA A 112 10.35 -16.64 2.52
N GLN A 113 10.76 -15.49 1.98
CA GLN A 113 12.03 -15.29 1.30
C GLN A 113 13.25 -15.25 2.22
N ARG A 114 13.07 -15.08 3.53
CA ARG A 114 14.19 -14.89 4.49
C ARG A 114 15.26 -15.99 4.36
N GLY A 115 16.50 -15.57 4.08
CA GLY A 115 17.65 -16.46 3.91
C GLY A 115 17.67 -17.27 2.61
N LEU A 116 16.79 -16.95 1.65
CA LEU A 116 16.66 -17.63 0.36
C LEU A 116 16.81 -16.67 -0.84
N VAL A 117 17.17 -15.42 -0.58
CA VAL A 117 17.51 -14.42 -1.59
C VAL A 117 18.73 -13.64 -1.09
N ASP A 118 19.60 -13.23 -2.01
CA ASP A 118 20.72 -12.32 -1.72
C ASP A 118 20.30 -10.88 -1.89
N VAL A 119 19.40 -10.62 -2.85
CA VAL A 119 18.81 -9.33 -3.15
C VAL A 119 17.31 -9.56 -3.33
N LEU A 120 16.49 -8.79 -2.64
CA LEU A 120 15.05 -8.77 -2.89
C LEU A 120 14.79 -7.85 -4.08
N SER A 121 14.08 -8.30 -5.11
CA SER A 121 13.68 -7.44 -6.22
C SER A 121 12.21 -7.03 -6.12
N THR A 122 11.92 -5.82 -6.57
CA THR A 122 10.57 -5.25 -6.59
C THR A 122 10.40 -4.27 -7.74
N ASN A 123 9.21 -4.23 -8.33
CA ASN A 123 8.77 -3.16 -9.19
C ASN A 123 8.07 -2.08 -8.35
N TYR A 124 8.25 -0.80 -8.66
CA TYR A 124 7.61 0.29 -7.92
C TYR A 124 6.96 1.29 -8.88
N ASN A 125 5.65 1.50 -8.73
CA ASN A 125 4.94 2.56 -9.44
C ASN A 125 4.92 3.82 -8.58
N VAL A 126 5.38 4.94 -9.14
CA VAL A 126 5.45 6.20 -8.40
C VAL A 126 4.06 6.77 -8.21
N ASP A 127 3.79 7.28 -7.01
CA ASP A 127 2.44 7.63 -6.58
C ASP A 127 2.04 9.07 -6.92
N ALA A 128 2.98 9.93 -7.28
CA ALA A 128 2.69 11.32 -7.63
C ALA A 128 3.69 11.87 -8.68
N PRO A 129 3.26 12.84 -9.51
CA PRO A 129 4.12 13.47 -10.52
C PRO A 129 5.39 14.15 -9.96
N ASP A 130 5.40 14.48 -8.67
CA ASP A 130 6.56 15.06 -7.97
C ASP A 130 7.69 14.04 -7.70
N GLY A 131 7.51 12.78 -8.11
CA GLY A 131 8.50 11.73 -7.88
C GLY A 131 8.51 11.20 -6.45
N TRP A 132 7.51 11.53 -5.63
CA TRP A 132 7.46 11.08 -4.24
C TRP A 132 7.31 9.55 -4.14
N VAL A 133 8.03 8.99 -3.16
CA VAL A 133 8.05 7.55 -2.85
C VAL A 133 7.59 7.37 -1.41
N ALA A 134 6.57 6.55 -1.21
CA ALA A 134 5.96 6.35 0.09
C ALA A 134 6.90 5.55 1.02
N PRO A 135 7.37 6.13 2.14
CA PRO A 135 8.37 5.46 2.97
C PRO A 135 7.95 4.12 3.58
N TYR A 136 6.65 3.88 3.83
CA TYR A 136 6.17 2.61 4.41
C TYR A 136 6.65 1.39 3.63
N TYR A 137 6.80 1.50 2.31
CA TYR A 137 7.15 0.39 1.44
C TYR A 137 8.57 -0.12 1.75
N PHE A 138 9.57 0.77 1.70
CA PHE A 138 10.96 0.41 1.92
C PHE A 138 11.31 0.24 3.40
N GLU A 139 10.63 0.94 4.32
CA GLU A 139 10.72 0.67 5.75
C GLU A 139 10.11 -0.69 6.12
N GLY A 140 8.99 -1.06 5.49
CA GLY A 140 8.35 -2.34 5.67
C GLY A 140 9.24 -3.49 5.18
N LEU A 141 9.84 -3.37 3.99
CA LEU A 141 10.79 -4.36 3.49
C LEU A 141 12.04 -4.48 4.38
N ARG A 142 12.58 -3.38 4.92
CA ARG A 142 13.66 -3.40 5.93
C ARG A 142 13.26 -4.22 7.16
N ASP A 143 12.05 -4.04 7.66
CA ASP A 143 11.58 -4.71 8.87
C ASP A 143 11.23 -6.19 8.61
N LEU A 144 10.86 -6.52 7.38
CA LEU A 144 10.43 -7.86 6.98
C LEU A 144 11.59 -8.74 6.53
N ILE A 145 12.64 -8.22 5.92
CA ILE A 145 13.76 -9.04 5.43
C ILE A 145 15.10 -8.29 5.53
N ALA A 146 16.15 -9.00 5.94
CA ALA A 146 17.51 -8.49 5.96
C ALA A 146 18.20 -8.73 4.61
N ALA A 147 17.68 -8.12 3.55
CA ALA A 147 18.27 -8.17 2.21
C ALA A 147 18.25 -6.76 1.57
N PRO A 148 19.28 -6.40 0.79
CA PRO A 148 19.23 -5.22 -0.06
C PRO A 148 18.12 -5.38 -1.11
N ILE A 149 17.63 -4.24 -1.60
CA ILE A 149 16.52 -4.15 -2.53
C ILE A 149 17.02 -3.68 -3.90
N LEU A 150 16.64 -4.39 -4.94
CA LEU A 150 16.73 -3.94 -6.32
C LEU A 150 15.33 -3.51 -6.77
N ILE A 151 15.16 -2.23 -7.07
CA ILE A 151 13.98 -1.77 -7.78
C ILE A 151 14.18 -2.17 -9.25
N SER A 152 13.55 -3.25 -9.66
CA SER A 152 13.77 -3.84 -10.98
C SER A 152 12.97 -3.16 -12.09
N GLU A 153 11.94 -2.39 -11.73
CA GLU A 153 11.18 -1.52 -12.65
C GLU A 153 10.67 -0.29 -11.90
N TYR A 154 10.87 0.86 -12.51
CA TYR A 154 10.06 2.08 -12.32
C TYR A 154 10.03 2.81 -13.66
N PHE A 155 9.03 3.66 -13.86
CA PHE A 155 8.80 4.36 -15.11
C PHE A 155 8.07 5.68 -14.88
N PHE A 156 8.12 6.51 -15.91
CA PHE A 156 7.24 7.65 -16.14
C PHE A 156 6.97 7.69 -17.64
N ALA A 157 5.71 7.93 -18.01
CA ALA A 157 5.28 8.25 -19.37
C ALA A 157 4.86 9.74 -19.47
N ALA A 158 4.66 10.24 -20.69
CA ALA A 158 4.11 11.56 -20.95
C ALA A 158 3.12 11.55 -22.12
N ASP A 159 2.04 12.31 -22.02
CA ASP A 159 1.06 12.46 -23.12
C ASP A 159 1.67 13.17 -24.33
N ASP A 160 2.60 14.10 -24.08
CA ASP A 160 3.52 14.67 -25.07
C ASP A 160 4.53 13.61 -25.53
N ASN A 161 4.10 12.67 -26.36
CA ASN A 161 4.95 11.63 -26.94
C ASN A 161 4.90 11.61 -28.46
N ARG A 162 6.02 11.19 -29.05
CA ARG A 162 6.20 11.15 -30.52
C ARG A 162 5.96 9.76 -31.12
N SER A 163 5.63 8.77 -30.30
CA SER A 163 5.31 7.40 -30.71
C SER A 163 3.82 7.17 -30.94
N GLY A 164 2.96 8.15 -30.60
CA GLY A 164 1.51 8.06 -30.75
C GLY A 164 0.84 7.13 -29.75
N ASN A 165 1.53 6.77 -28.66
CA ASN A 165 0.97 5.96 -27.58
C ASN A 165 -0.09 6.77 -26.82
N VAL A 166 -1.19 6.12 -26.42
CA VAL A 166 -2.25 6.79 -25.65
C VAL A 166 -2.02 6.74 -24.13
N ASN A 167 -0.96 6.06 -23.67
CA ASN A 167 -0.64 5.82 -22.27
C ASN A 167 -1.82 5.22 -21.49
N ASN A 168 -2.38 4.13 -22.02
CA ASN A 168 -3.64 3.60 -21.54
C ASN A 168 -3.59 3.04 -20.10
N GLY A 169 -4.59 3.34 -19.30
CA GLY A 169 -4.72 2.77 -17.96
C GLY A 169 -4.17 3.71 -16.89
N HIS A 170 -3.28 3.22 -16.03
CA HIS A 170 -3.07 3.83 -14.71
C HIS A 170 -1.64 3.93 -14.22
N LEU A 171 -0.71 3.56 -15.08
CA LEU A 171 0.70 3.68 -14.78
C LEU A 171 1.07 5.18 -14.83
N MET A 172 2.08 5.57 -14.05
CA MET A 172 2.50 6.96 -13.90
C MET A 172 2.79 7.61 -15.26
N HIS A 173 1.94 8.57 -15.63
CA HIS A 173 2.14 9.45 -16.77
C HIS A 173 1.79 10.89 -16.41
N VAL A 174 2.38 11.83 -17.12
CA VAL A 174 2.23 13.28 -16.93
C VAL A 174 1.94 13.94 -18.28
N ALA A 175 1.60 15.22 -18.30
CA ALA A 175 1.23 15.87 -19.56
C ALA A 175 2.44 16.05 -20.49
N THR A 176 3.61 16.40 -19.95
CA THR A 176 4.73 16.91 -20.76
C THR A 176 6.07 16.19 -20.52
N GLN A 177 6.94 16.16 -21.52
CA GLN A 177 8.29 15.60 -21.38
C GLN A 177 9.16 16.28 -20.29
N PRO A 178 9.09 17.61 -20.07
CA PRO A 178 9.75 18.24 -18.92
C PRO A 178 9.23 17.74 -17.56
N GLU A 179 7.93 17.50 -17.41
CA GLU A 179 7.37 16.90 -16.18
C GLU A 179 7.88 15.47 -16.00
N ARG A 180 7.94 14.70 -17.09
CA ARG A 180 8.44 13.32 -17.09
C ARG A 180 9.87 13.24 -16.58
N ALA A 181 10.74 14.10 -17.11
CA ALA A 181 12.14 14.18 -16.69
C ALA A 181 12.28 14.61 -15.21
N ARG A 182 11.49 15.60 -14.76
CA ARG A 182 11.49 16.04 -13.36
C ARG A 182 11.01 14.95 -12.40
N GLY A 183 9.86 14.34 -12.66
CA GLY A 183 9.29 13.29 -11.82
C GLY A 183 10.18 12.05 -11.75
N ALA A 184 10.69 11.59 -12.91
CA ALA A 184 11.57 10.43 -12.98
C ALA A 184 12.88 10.63 -12.19
N THR A 185 13.52 11.79 -12.34
CA THR A 185 14.77 12.08 -11.61
C THR A 185 14.54 12.37 -10.13
N ALA A 186 13.40 12.96 -9.75
CA ALA A 186 13.01 13.11 -8.36
C ALA A 186 12.77 11.73 -7.69
N ALA A 187 12.08 10.82 -8.36
CA ALA A 187 11.90 9.45 -7.90
C ALA A 187 13.24 8.72 -7.71
N LEU A 188 14.16 8.82 -8.67
CA LEU A 188 15.49 8.22 -8.55
C LEU A 188 16.28 8.75 -7.35
N ARG A 189 16.22 10.06 -7.07
CA ARG A 189 16.81 10.65 -5.85
C ARG A 189 16.14 10.11 -4.59
N ASN A 190 14.82 10.01 -4.58
CA ASN A 190 14.06 9.52 -3.43
C ASN A 190 14.37 8.04 -3.15
N PHE A 191 14.48 7.20 -4.17
CA PHE A 191 14.90 5.81 -4.03
C PHE A 191 16.31 5.69 -3.42
N ALA A 192 17.27 6.49 -3.90
CA ALA A 192 18.62 6.51 -3.35
C ALA A 192 18.65 6.91 -1.86
N GLY A 193 17.64 7.65 -1.39
CA GLY A 193 17.48 8.05 0.01
C GLY A 193 17.14 6.91 0.98
N PHE A 194 16.83 5.70 0.50
CA PHE A 194 16.56 4.54 1.33
C PHE A 194 17.82 3.66 1.49
N PRO A 195 18.35 3.45 2.72
CA PRO A 195 19.58 2.69 2.93
C PRO A 195 19.56 1.23 2.49
N ASN A 196 18.38 0.63 2.33
CA ASN A 196 18.25 -0.75 1.85
C ASN A 196 18.09 -0.85 0.33
N VAL A 197 17.97 0.24 -0.42
CA VAL A 197 17.87 0.21 -1.88
C VAL A 197 19.28 0.21 -2.48
N ALA A 198 19.68 -0.92 -3.06
CA ALA A 198 21.02 -1.12 -3.64
C ALA A 198 21.08 -0.83 -5.14
N GLY A 199 19.93 -0.77 -5.83
CA GLY A 199 19.89 -0.50 -7.27
C GLY A 199 18.49 -0.17 -7.75
N VAL A 200 18.42 0.51 -8.90
CA VAL A 200 17.18 0.93 -9.55
C VAL A 200 17.34 0.76 -11.06
N HIS A 201 16.40 0.06 -11.69
CA HIS A 201 16.32 -0.14 -13.14
C HIS A 201 15.10 0.57 -13.71
N TRP A 202 15.32 1.31 -14.79
CA TRP A 202 14.26 1.92 -15.58
C TRP A 202 13.55 0.87 -16.45
N PHE A 203 12.21 0.92 -16.47
CA PHE A 203 11.40 0.21 -17.44
C PHE A 203 10.86 1.24 -18.45
N GLN A 204 11.16 1.17 -19.74
CA GLN A 204 12.02 0.23 -20.44
C GLN A 204 12.86 1.00 -21.47
N PHE A 205 13.64 0.28 -22.29
CA PHE A 205 14.56 0.93 -23.21
C PHE A 205 13.84 1.76 -24.28
N ALA A 206 12.88 1.18 -25.00
CA ALA A 206 12.14 1.84 -26.08
C ALA A 206 10.65 1.98 -25.72
N ASP A 207 9.97 2.94 -26.36
CA ASP A 207 8.51 3.05 -26.28
C ASP A 207 7.83 1.78 -26.77
N GLU A 208 6.62 1.57 -26.28
CA GLU A 208 5.80 0.46 -26.77
C GLU A 208 5.31 0.72 -28.19
N PRO A 209 5.00 -0.35 -28.96
CA PRO A 209 4.50 -0.19 -30.32
C PRO A 209 3.24 0.71 -30.33
N THR A 210 3.12 1.58 -31.34
CA THR A 210 1.92 2.40 -31.54
C THR A 210 0.68 1.51 -31.62
N GLY A 211 -0.32 1.76 -30.78
CA GLY A 211 -1.54 0.94 -30.70
C GLY A 211 -1.40 -0.29 -29.79
N GLY A 212 -0.27 -0.41 -29.10
CA GLY A 212 -0.03 -1.32 -27.99
C GLY A 212 0.71 -2.62 -28.30
N ARG A 213 1.22 -3.23 -27.22
CA ARG A 213 1.80 -4.58 -27.19
C ARG A 213 0.71 -5.65 -27.39
N SER A 214 1.11 -6.92 -27.40
CA SER A 214 0.18 -8.05 -27.56
C SER A 214 -0.88 -8.19 -26.46
N ASP A 215 -0.64 -7.62 -25.29
CA ASP A 215 -1.60 -7.54 -24.17
C ASP A 215 -2.38 -6.20 -24.15
N GLY A 216 -2.14 -5.33 -25.13
CA GLY A 216 -2.82 -4.06 -25.32
C GLY A 216 -2.22 -2.88 -24.53
N GLU A 217 -1.13 -3.06 -23.78
CA GLU A 217 -0.42 -1.97 -23.11
C GLU A 217 0.21 -1.03 -24.16
N ASP A 218 -0.06 0.28 -24.07
CA ASP A 218 0.29 1.28 -25.09
C ASP A 218 0.87 2.56 -24.44
N PHE A 219 2.10 2.49 -23.91
CA PHE A 219 2.80 3.58 -23.22
C PHE A 219 4.11 4.03 -23.87
N ASN A 220 4.42 5.33 -23.71
CA ASN A 220 5.72 5.91 -24.06
C ASN A 220 6.76 5.83 -22.91
N MET A 221 7.00 4.65 -22.35
CA MET A 221 7.96 4.51 -21.23
C MET A 221 9.43 4.50 -21.66
N GLY A 222 9.74 4.56 -22.96
CA GLY A 222 11.08 4.42 -23.48
C GLY A 222 12.03 5.54 -23.09
N LEU A 223 13.32 5.20 -22.97
CA LEU A 223 14.40 6.18 -23.10
C LEU A 223 14.56 6.65 -24.55
N VAL A 224 14.15 5.80 -25.50
CA VAL A 224 14.03 6.11 -26.93
C VAL A 224 12.59 5.88 -27.42
N ASP A 225 12.22 6.52 -28.51
CA ASP A 225 10.94 6.28 -29.19
C ASP A 225 10.98 5.04 -30.11
N ILE A 226 9.87 4.77 -30.82
CA ILE A 226 9.77 3.67 -31.80
C ILE A 226 10.70 3.80 -33.03
N HIS A 227 11.39 4.94 -33.18
CA HIS A 227 12.33 5.24 -34.25
C HIS A 227 13.78 5.33 -33.73
N ASP A 228 14.04 4.79 -32.54
CA ASP A 228 15.35 4.79 -31.87
C ASP A 228 15.91 6.22 -31.63
N GLN A 229 15.04 7.22 -31.56
CA GLN A 229 15.43 8.57 -31.20
C GLN A 229 15.37 8.71 -29.67
N PRO A 230 16.42 9.22 -28.99
CA PRO A 230 16.40 9.44 -27.54
C PRO A 230 15.43 10.53 -27.12
N TYR A 231 14.73 10.36 -26.00
CA TYR A 231 14.05 11.47 -25.33
C TYR A 231 15.10 12.31 -24.58
N GLU A 232 15.58 13.38 -25.22
CA GLU A 232 16.79 14.10 -24.79
C GLU A 232 16.64 14.68 -23.38
N LEU A 233 15.49 15.25 -23.05
CA LEU A 233 15.22 15.79 -21.71
C LEU A 233 15.36 14.72 -20.61
N LEU A 234 14.86 13.51 -20.84
CA LEU A 234 14.89 12.42 -19.87
C LEU A 234 16.30 11.83 -19.77
N THR A 235 16.91 11.51 -20.91
CA THR A 235 18.23 10.88 -21.00
C THR A 235 19.35 11.80 -20.49
N GLN A 236 19.31 13.09 -20.81
CA GLN A 236 20.26 14.07 -20.26
C GLN A 236 20.08 14.23 -18.75
N ALA A 237 18.84 14.33 -18.26
CA ALA A 237 18.58 14.44 -16.82
C ALA A 237 19.08 13.21 -16.03
N PHE A 238 18.95 11.99 -16.60
CA PHE A 238 19.56 10.80 -16.01
C PHE A 238 21.09 10.82 -16.09
N ALA A 239 21.68 11.23 -17.20
CA ALA A 239 23.13 11.32 -17.35
C ALA A 239 23.75 12.30 -16.34
N GLU A 240 23.09 13.42 -16.05
CA GLU A 240 23.52 14.41 -15.05
C GLU A 240 23.36 13.90 -13.61
N LEU A 241 22.27 13.18 -13.32
CA LEU A 241 21.96 12.73 -11.97
C LEU A 241 22.74 11.47 -11.56
N THR A 242 22.85 10.48 -12.44
CA THR A 242 23.35 9.13 -12.10
C THR A 242 24.70 9.14 -11.39
N PRO A 243 25.70 9.95 -11.79
CA PRO A 243 26.98 10.03 -11.08
C PRO A 243 26.88 10.47 -9.61
N ARG A 244 25.81 11.17 -9.23
CA ARG A 244 25.57 11.69 -7.86
C ARG A 244 24.79 10.72 -6.98
N ILE A 245 24.17 9.68 -7.57
CA ILE A 245 23.34 8.72 -6.85
C ILE A 245 24.12 7.97 -5.77
N PRO A 246 25.37 7.49 -6.01
CA PRO A 246 26.16 6.84 -4.97
C PRO A 246 26.38 7.73 -3.74
N ASP A 247 26.64 9.03 -3.92
CA ASP A 247 26.84 9.97 -2.81
C ASP A 247 25.55 10.22 -2.03
N ILE A 248 24.41 10.36 -2.73
CA ILE A 248 23.09 10.47 -2.09
C ILE A 248 22.79 9.23 -1.26
N HIS A 249 23.08 8.04 -1.81
CA HIS A 249 22.86 6.78 -1.11
C HIS A 249 23.82 6.59 0.07
N ALA A 250 25.10 6.94 -0.07
CA ALA A 250 26.07 6.89 1.01
C ALA A 250 25.70 7.84 2.17
N ALA A 251 25.05 8.97 1.86
CA ALA A 251 24.51 9.90 2.85
C ALA A 251 23.13 9.51 3.38
N SER A 252 22.50 8.43 2.88
CA SER A 252 21.19 7.99 3.33
C SER A 252 21.22 7.46 4.77
N ARG A 253 20.12 7.64 5.50
CA ARG A 253 19.96 7.16 6.87
C ARG A 253 18.50 6.92 7.16
N TRP A 254 18.23 5.87 7.94
CA TRP A 254 16.91 5.68 8.51
C TRP A 254 16.64 6.81 9.50
N GLU A 255 15.47 7.42 9.40
CA GLU A 255 15.06 8.36 10.42
C GLU A 255 14.91 7.62 11.76
N PRO A 256 15.37 8.22 12.87
CA PRO A 256 15.23 7.59 14.17
C PRO A 256 13.75 7.43 14.52
N LYS A 257 13.46 6.42 15.35
CA LYS A 257 12.12 6.27 15.92
C LYS A 257 11.77 7.54 16.70
N PRO A 258 10.54 8.06 16.57
CA PRO A 258 10.11 9.21 17.35
C PRO A 258 10.25 8.92 18.85
N ASP A 259 10.77 9.90 19.58
CA ASP A 259 10.77 9.85 21.05
C ASP A 259 9.32 9.78 21.55
N PRO A 260 8.93 8.73 22.30
CA PRO A 260 7.59 8.66 22.87
C PRO A 260 7.28 9.77 23.88
N ALA A 261 8.30 10.41 24.48
CA ALA A 261 8.14 11.50 25.43
C ALA A 261 7.85 12.85 24.77
N LEU A 262 8.15 13.02 23.48
CA LEU A 262 7.91 14.26 22.76
C LEU A 262 6.52 14.27 22.10
N ALA A 263 5.80 15.36 22.33
CA ALA A 263 4.53 15.63 21.66
C ALA A 263 4.78 15.85 20.15
N PRO A 264 4.12 15.10 19.26
CA PRO A 264 4.20 15.35 17.83
C PRO A 264 3.61 16.72 17.50
N VAL A 265 4.24 17.44 16.58
CA VAL A 265 3.72 18.72 16.07
C VAL A 265 3.03 18.47 14.75
N LEU A 266 1.74 18.79 14.65
CA LEU A 266 1.01 18.68 13.39
C LEU A 266 1.21 19.93 12.56
N PRO A 267 1.65 19.82 11.29
CA PRO A 267 1.83 21.00 10.45
C PRO A 267 0.49 21.64 10.12
N ARG A 268 0.50 22.97 9.96
CA ARG A 268 -0.67 23.68 9.45
C ARG A 268 -0.86 23.33 7.96
N ALA A 269 -2.09 23.08 7.54
CA ALA A 269 -2.43 22.81 6.15
C ALA A 269 -2.10 24.05 5.28
N GLY A 270 -1.60 23.80 4.07
CA GLY A 270 -1.32 24.85 3.09
C GLY A 270 -2.60 25.54 2.63
N ALA A 271 -2.49 26.80 2.16
CA ALA A 271 -3.64 27.57 1.70
C ALA A 271 -4.39 26.90 0.52
N ALA A 272 -3.69 26.10 -0.28
CA ALA A 272 -4.25 25.36 -1.41
C ALA A 272 -4.79 23.96 -1.03
N LYS A 273 -4.80 23.58 0.26
CA LYS A 273 -5.24 22.24 0.68
C LYS A 273 -6.69 21.99 0.26
N SER A 274 -6.86 20.95 -0.55
CA SER A 274 -8.11 20.39 -1.03
C SER A 274 -8.26 18.95 -0.51
N VAL A 275 -9.49 18.44 -0.51
CA VAL A 275 -9.80 17.01 -0.30
C VAL A 275 -10.66 16.46 -1.44
N THR A 276 -10.70 17.20 -2.56
CA THR A 276 -11.59 16.94 -3.70
C THR A 276 -10.89 17.06 -5.05
N ASP A 277 -9.58 17.32 -5.07
CA ASP A 277 -8.81 17.53 -6.30
C ASP A 277 -8.27 16.21 -6.89
N GLY A 278 -8.44 15.09 -6.19
CA GLY A 278 -7.94 13.78 -6.60
C GLY A 278 -6.42 13.69 -6.60
N SER A 279 -5.73 14.53 -5.82
CA SER A 279 -4.27 14.64 -5.83
C SER A 279 -3.69 14.69 -4.42
N ILE A 280 -2.47 14.18 -4.27
CA ILE A 280 -1.69 14.32 -3.02
C ILE A 280 -0.57 15.37 -3.14
N LEU A 281 -0.55 16.15 -4.23
CA LEU A 281 0.46 17.18 -4.45
C LEU A 281 0.33 18.37 -3.49
N ASP A 282 -0.88 18.61 -2.96
CA ASP A 282 -1.17 19.68 -2.02
C ASP A 282 -0.70 19.39 -0.57
N TRP A 283 -0.04 18.25 -0.36
CA TRP A 283 0.75 17.90 0.82
C TRP A 283 2.23 18.30 0.58
N PRO A 284 2.64 19.55 0.89
CA PRO A 284 3.91 20.10 0.43
C PRO A 284 5.14 19.48 1.10
N ASP A 285 5.10 19.22 2.41
CA ASP A 285 6.13 18.46 3.13
C ASP A 285 5.52 17.17 3.69
N LYS A 286 5.54 16.13 2.84
CA LYS A 286 5.09 14.78 3.20
C LYS A 286 5.93 14.18 4.33
N ARG A 287 7.20 14.58 4.50
CA ARG A 287 8.06 14.11 5.59
C ARG A 287 7.60 14.65 6.94
N VAL A 288 7.18 15.92 7.00
CA VAL A 288 6.71 16.56 8.26
C VAL A 288 5.29 16.14 8.63
N SER A 289 4.40 16.02 7.64
CA SER A 289 3.00 15.60 7.89
C SER A 289 2.86 14.13 8.27
N ARG A 290 3.83 13.27 7.91
CA ARG A 290 3.80 11.83 8.17
C ARG A 290 3.90 11.52 9.67
N LEU A 291 2.91 10.78 10.17
CA LEU A 291 2.97 10.13 11.46
C LEU A 291 3.93 8.94 11.42
N ARG A 292 4.88 8.91 12.35
CA ARG A 292 5.86 7.83 12.50
C ARG A 292 5.63 7.06 13.80
N GLY A 293 6.16 5.83 13.86
CA GLY A 293 6.11 4.99 15.05
C GLY A 293 4.83 4.15 15.19
N PHE A 294 4.20 3.79 14.06
CA PHE A 294 3.13 2.79 14.05
C PHE A 294 3.64 1.42 14.54
N ALA A 295 2.81 0.73 15.30
CA ALA A 295 3.04 -0.61 15.81
C ALA A 295 2.10 -1.61 15.13
N THR A 296 2.65 -2.77 14.78
CA THR A 296 1.95 -3.90 14.16
C THR A 296 2.39 -5.19 14.88
N PRO A 297 1.52 -6.22 15.02
CA PRO A 297 1.92 -7.50 15.58
C PRO A 297 3.15 -8.08 14.88
N LYS A 298 4.15 -8.53 15.63
CA LYS A 298 5.29 -9.25 15.05
C LYS A 298 4.83 -10.60 14.46
N PRO A 299 5.42 -11.07 13.36
CA PRO A 299 6.61 -10.55 12.67
C PRO A 299 6.34 -9.46 11.61
N TYR A 300 5.12 -8.95 11.51
CA TYR A 300 4.70 -8.00 10.48
C TYR A 300 5.21 -6.56 10.73
N ALA A 301 5.17 -5.77 9.66
CA ALA A 301 5.52 -4.36 9.63
C ALA A 301 4.27 -3.47 9.37
N PRO A 302 4.29 -2.18 9.74
CA PRO A 302 3.33 -1.20 9.25
C PRO A 302 3.24 -1.26 7.72
N PHE A 303 2.02 -1.13 7.19
CA PHE A 303 1.71 -1.40 5.77
C PHE A 303 1.22 -0.16 5.01
N GLY A 304 1.35 1.02 5.63
CA GLY A 304 0.98 2.29 5.04
C GLY A 304 1.53 3.46 5.84
N ASP A 305 1.46 4.63 5.24
CA ASP A 305 1.73 5.90 5.87
C ASP A 305 0.42 6.64 6.17
N VAL A 306 0.36 7.30 7.32
CA VAL A 306 -0.72 8.23 7.65
C VAL A 306 -0.09 9.60 7.84
N HIS A 307 -0.66 10.60 7.18
CA HIS A 307 -0.27 11.98 7.27
C HIS A 307 -1.36 12.78 7.94
N LEU A 308 -1.00 13.73 8.80
CA LEU A 308 -1.92 14.67 9.41
C LEU A 308 -1.47 16.10 9.16
N ALA A 309 -2.45 16.98 8.97
CA ALA A 309 -2.27 18.43 8.96
C ALA A 309 -3.53 19.08 9.54
N TRP A 310 -3.48 20.36 9.87
CA TRP A 310 -4.63 21.03 10.49
C TRP A 310 -4.83 22.46 9.97
N ASP A 311 -6.05 22.94 9.97
CA ASP A 311 -6.34 24.38 9.92
C ASP A 311 -7.58 24.70 10.78
N GLN A 312 -8.07 25.94 10.71
CA GLN A 312 -9.25 26.35 11.49
C GLN A 312 -10.50 25.52 11.18
N ARG A 313 -10.61 24.95 9.96
CA ARG A 313 -11.73 24.12 9.52
C ARG A 313 -11.70 22.74 10.15
N GLY A 314 -10.53 22.19 10.48
CA GLY A 314 -10.42 20.89 11.13
C GLY A 314 -9.10 20.15 10.92
N LEU A 315 -9.15 18.83 11.11
CA LEU A 315 -8.01 17.93 10.99
C LEU A 315 -8.04 17.23 9.63
N TYR A 316 -7.01 17.47 8.83
CA TYR A 316 -6.77 16.77 7.57
C TYR A 316 -6.01 15.48 7.83
N PHE A 317 -6.35 14.43 7.07
CA PHE A 317 -5.57 13.21 7.01
C PHE A 317 -5.39 12.74 5.57
N MET A 318 -4.29 12.04 5.32
CA MET A 318 -4.07 11.24 4.11
C MET A 318 -3.53 9.89 4.54
N ASN A 319 -3.99 8.83 3.90
CA ASN A 319 -3.42 7.51 4.04
C ASN A 319 -3.03 6.96 2.67
N ILE A 320 -1.79 6.51 2.58
CA ILE A 320 -1.29 5.70 1.47
C ILE A 320 -0.88 4.33 2.01
N ALA A 321 -1.29 3.25 1.34
CA ALA A 321 -0.99 1.90 1.81
C ALA A 321 -1.02 0.87 0.68
N GLY A 322 -0.34 -0.26 0.89
CA GLY A 322 -0.44 -1.41 0.00
C GLY A 322 -1.77 -2.13 0.16
N ASN A 323 -2.37 -2.59 -0.95
CA ASN A 323 -3.57 -3.40 -0.96
C ASN A 323 -3.59 -4.40 -2.11
N TYR A 324 -3.95 -5.64 -1.81
CA TYR A 324 -4.03 -6.74 -2.77
C TYR A 324 -5.25 -7.61 -2.51
N VAL A 325 -6.33 -6.99 -2.03
CA VAL A 325 -7.56 -7.68 -1.67
C VAL A 325 -8.15 -8.42 -2.87
N ASP A 326 -8.42 -9.70 -2.66
CA ASP A 326 -9.25 -10.52 -3.55
C ASP A 326 -10.64 -10.60 -2.96
N LEU A 327 -11.58 -9.83 -3.54
CA LEU A 327 -12.97 -9.79 -3.07
C LEU A 327 -13.62 -11.16 -3.12
N SER A 328 -13.23 -12.04 -4.05
CA SER A 328 -13.85 -13.37 -4.20
C SER A 328 -13.64 -14.30 -3.00
N LEU A 329 -12.71 -13.97 -2.10
CA LEU A 329 -12.45 -14.72 -0.87
C LEU A 329 -13.59 -14.64 0.13
N LEU A 330 -14.35 -13.54 0.19
CA LEU A 330 -15.38 -13.34 1.21
C LEU A 330 -16.71 -13.99 0.82
N ASP A 331 -17.47 -14.47 1.80
CA ASP A 331 -18.88 -14.83 1.63
C ASP A 331 -19.77 -13.67 2.08
N TRP A 332 -20.21 -12.84 1.13
CA TRP A 332 -21.11 -11.72 1.40
C TRP A 332 -22.24 -11.67 0.36
N GLN A 333 -23.38 -11.12 0.78
CA GLN A 333 -24.53 -10.82 -0.06
C GLN A 333 -25.02 -9.42 0.28
N GLY A 334 -25.49 -8.67 -0.72
CA GLY A 334 -25.93 -7.29 -0.53
C GLY A 334 -24.75 -6.33 -0.31
N GLU A 335 -24.85 -5.47 0.70
CA GLU A 335 -23.81 -4.49 1.02
C GLU A 335 -22.55 -5.16 1.57
N PHE A 336 -21.39 -4.65 1.17
CA PHE A 336 -20.11 -5.17 1.65
C PHE A 336 -19.99 -4.92 3.17
N PRO A 337 -19.73 -5.95 3.99
CA PRO A 337 -19.78 -5.78 5.44
C PRO A 337 -18.73 -4.79 5.94
N LEU A 338 -19.15 -3.84 6.79
CA LEU A 338 -18.28 -2.77 7.28
C LEU A 338 -17.04 -3.31 7.99
N SER A 339 -17.19 -4.42 8.72
CA SER A 339 -16.09 -5.10 9.45
C SER A 339 -14.98 -5.63 8.54
N GLU A 340 -15.28 -5.84 7.26
CA GLU A 340 -14.36 -6.45 6.30
C GLU A 340 -13.70 -5.42 5.39
N THR A 341 -14.13 -4.15 5.45
CA THR A 341 -13.52 -3.05 4.69
C THR A 341 -12.12 -2.72 5.19
N TYR A 342 -11.35 -2.01 4.37
CA TYR A 342 -10.19 -1.26 4.86
C TYR A 342 -10.67 -0.07 5.69
N GLN A 343 -10.09 0.13 6.88
CA GLN A 343 -10.60 1.03 7.90
C GLN A 343 -9.49 1.94 8.42
N ILE A 344 -9.77 3.23 8.50
CA ILE A 344 -8.90 4.23 9.12
C ILE A 344 -9.68 4.85 10.27
N HIS A 345 -9.32 4.48 11.49
CA HIS A 345 -9.91 5.05 12.69
C HIS A 345 -9.06 6.19 13.23
N ILE A 346 -9.69 7.31 13.52
CA ILE A 346 -9.08 8.49 14.12
C ILE A 346 -9.91 8.87 15.35
N THR A 347 -9.27 8.85 16.51
CA THR A 347 -9.84 9.40 17.75
C THR A 347 -9.13 10.69 18.08
N ALA A 348 -9.89 11.75 18.31
CA ALA A 348 -9.38 13.09 18.59
C ALA A 348 -10.15 13.74 19.75
N ASP A 349 -9.42 14.28 20.72
CA ASP A 349 -9.96 15.18 21.74
C ASP A 349 -9.36 16.57 21.55
N ALA A 350 -10.19 17.49 21.05
CA ALA A 350 -9.82 18.89 20.82
C ALA A 350 -10.14 19.80 22.01
N GLY A 351 -10.42 19.25 23.20
CA GLY A 351 -10.83 19.99 24.40
C GLY A 351 -12.34 19.96 24.66
N ALA A 352 -13.11 19.21 23.86
CA ALA A 352 -14.55 19.00 24.01
C ALA A 352 -14.90 17.53 24.36
N GLY A 353 -13.89 16.74 24.74
CA GLY A 353 -13.99 15.30 24.96
C GLY A 353 -13.64 14.50 23.71
N PRO A 354 -13.31 13.20 23.88
CA PRO A 354 -12.85 12.36 22.77
C PRO A 354 -13.97 12.09 21.77
N ARG A 355 -13.67 12.29 20.48
CA ARG A 355 -14.51 11.96 19.33
C ARG A 355 -13.83 10.91 18.48
N HIS A 356 -14.56 9.88 18.05
CA HIS A 356 -14.02 8.77 17.28
C HIS A 356 -14.70 8.73 15.91
N PHE A 357 -13.90 8.83 14.85
CA PHE A 357 -14.34 8.70 13.48
C PHE A 357 -13.63 7.52 12.80
N ALA A 358 -14.28 6.92 11.82
CA ALA A 358 -13.68 5.91 10.96
C ALA A 358 -14.04 6.16 9.50
N VAL A 359 -13.04 6.05 8.63
CA VAL A 359 -13.24 5.92 7.19
C VAL A 359 -13.24 4.45 6.84
N HIS A 360 -14.29 4.00 6.16
CA HIS A 360 -14.39 2.67 5.60
C HIS A 360 -14.35 2.73 4.08
N LEU A 361 -13.42 2.01 3.46
CA LEU A 361 -13.29 1.94 2.01
C LEU A 361 -14.10 0.75 1.49
N ALA A 362 -15.36 1.00 1.12
CA ALA A 362 -16.26 -0.02 0.64
C ALA A 362 -16.00 -0.28 -0.87
N PRO A 363 -15.74 -1.53 -1.28
CA PRO A 363 -15.60 -1.84 -2.70
C PRO A 363 -16.95 -1.73 -3.41
N ARG A 364 -16.94 -1.18 -4.63
CA ARG A 364 -18.10 -1.12 -5.53
C ARG A 364 -17.68 -1.48 -6.95
N PRO A 365 -18.55 -2.06 -7.78
CA PRO A 365 -18.24 -2.28 -9.19
C PRO A 365 -17.71 -1.00 -9.83
N HIS A 366 -16.60 -1.10 -10.54
CA HIS A 366 -15.97 0.07 -11.16
C HIS A 366 -16.90 0.63 -12.24
N SER A 367 -17.08 1.95 -12.23
CA SER A 367 -18.00 2.65 -13.15
C SER A 367 -17.63 2.50 -14.64
N VAL A 368 -16.34 2.54 -14.95
CA VAL A 368 -15.81 2.44 -16.33
C VAL A 368 -15.33 1.02 -16.72
N TRP A 369 -14.71 0.26 -15.81
CA TRP A 369 -14.01 -0.99 -16.16
C TRP A 369 -14.74 -2.24 -15.64
N PRO A 370 -15.45 -3.00 -16.49
CA PRO A 370 -16.17 -4.21 -16.08
C PRO A 370 -15.26 -5.23 -15.38
N GLY A 371 -15.76 -5.83 -14.30
CA GLY A 371 -15.01 -6.83 -13.52
C GLY A 371 -13.95 -6.25 -12.57
N ARG A 372 -13.74 -4.93 -12.58
CA ARG A 372 -12.95 -4.23 -11.55
C ARG A 372 -13.87 -3.63 -10.48
N PHE A 373 -13.27 -3.19 -9.38
CA PHE A 373 -13.95 -2.41 -8.36
C PHE A 373 -13.22 -1.10 -8.09
N GLU A 374 -13.96 -0.10 -7.65
CA GLU A 374 -13.48 1.17 -7.11
C GLU A 374 -13.78 1.23 -5.60
N LEU A 375 -13.03 2.05 -4.86
CA LEU A 375 -13.22 2.22 -3.43
C LEU A 375 -14.09 3.44 -3.17
N ALA A 376 -15.25 3.22 -2.55
CA ALA A 376 -16.13 4.29 -2.11
C ALA A 376 -15.92 4.56 -0.63
N PRO A 377 -15.34 5.71 -0.24
CA PRO A 377 -15.15 6.05 1.16
C PRO A 377 -16.49 6.32 1.84
N GLN A 378 -16.63 5.82 3.07
CA GLN A 378 -17.73 6.12 3.97
C GLN A 378 -17.16 6.68 5.28
N LEU A 379 -17.68 7.81 5.75
CA LEU A 379 -17.27 8.43 7.00
C LEU A 379 -18.30 8.14 8.09
N TRP A 380 -17.83 7.58 9.21
CA TRP A 380 -18.67 7.16 10.33
C TRP A 380 -18.17 7.74 11.65
N GLU A 381 -19.07 8.25 12.47
CA GLU A 381 -18.85 8.48 13.90
C GLU A 381 -19.04 7.16 14.65
N TYR A 382 -18.14 6.92 15.61
CA TYR A 382 -18.12 5.74 16.46
C TYR A 382 -18.34 6.11 17.93
N GLN A 383 -19.10 5.28 18.64
CA GLN A 383 -19.25 5.35 20.09
C GLN A 383 -19.25 3.94 20.67
N GLY A 384 -18.48 3.71 21.74
CA GLY A 384 -18.36 2.38 22.36
C GLY A 384 -17.86 1.29 21.39
N GLY A 385 -17.02 1.65 20.42
CA GLY A 385 -16.48 0.74 19.42
C GLY A 385 -17.46 0.31 18.32
N ARG A 386 -18.59 1.00 18.17
CA ARG A 386 -19.59 0.72 17.13
C ARG A 386 -19.88 1.98 16.31
N PRO A 387 -20.15 1.84 15.00
CA PRO A 387 -20.63 2.96 14.19
C PRO A 387 -22.02 3.39 14.69
N VAL A 388 -22.22 4.69 14.90
CA VAL A 388 -23.49 5.25 15.41
C VAL A 388 -24.12 6.26 14.47
N ARG A 389 -23.33 6.97 13.66
CA ARG A 389 -23.82 7.97 12.70
C ARG A 389 -22.93 7.98 11.47
N GLN A 390 -23.52 7.86 10.29
CA GLN A 390 -22.82 8.09 9.04
C GLN A 390 -22.84 9.58 8.71
N LEU A 391 -21.70 10.14 8.31
CA LEU A 391 -21.57 11.51 7.84
C LEU A 391 -21.57 11.53 6.30
N GLU A 392 -22.03 12.64 5.71
CA GLU A 392 -21.93 12.86 4.27
C GLU A 392 -20.46 12.98 3.86
N ALA A 393 -19.92 11.94 3.22
CA ALA A 393 -18.50 11.89 2.86
C ALA A 393 -18.13 12.87 1.73
N LYS A 394 -19.11 13.29 0.91
CA LYS A 394 -18.87 14.19 -0.22
C LYS A 394 -18.27 15.52 0.25
N GLY A 395 -17.10 15.85 -0.27
CA GLY A 395 -16.35 17.05 0.11
C GLY A 395 -15.59 16.94 1.44
N LEU A 396 -15.68 15.80 2.13
CA LEU A 396 -14.93 15.53 3.36
C LEU A 396 -13.92 14.40 3.20
N VAL A 397 -14.20 13.38 2.39
CA VAL A 397 -13.29 12.24 2.18
C VAL A 397 -13.32 11.82 0.71
N GLN A 398 -12.13 11.63 0.14
CA GLN A 398 -11.96 11.17 -1.24
C GLN A 398 -10.95 10.02 -1.28
N ALA A 399 -11.36 8.89 -1.86
CA ALA A 399 -10.41 7.91 -2.36
C ALA A 399 -9.95 8.36 -3.73
N LEU A 400 -8.63 8.42 -3.95
CA LEU A 400 -8.08 8.85 -5.23
C LEU A 400 -8.33 7.77 -6.28
N ASP A 401 -8.66 8.21 -7.49
CA ASP A 401 -8.94 7.33 -8.63
C ASP A 401 -7.63 6.80 -9.22
N LYS A 402 -7.02 5.87 -8.48
CA LYS A 402 -5.91 5.05 -8.93
C LYS A 402 -6.32 3.59 -8.82
N PRO A 403 -6.28 2.80 -9.90
CA PRO A 403 -6.45 1.37 -9.81
C PRO A 403 -5.45 0.80 -8.82
N LEU A 404 -5.95 -0.18 -8.06
CA LEU A 404 -5.17 -1.06 -7.20
C LEU A 404 -3.83 -1.42 -7.83
N PRO A 405 -2.80 -1.54 -6.99
CA PRO A 405 -2.80 -2.10 -5.63
C PRO A 405 -2.37 -1.12 -4.54
N HIS A 406 -2.56 0.18 -4.73
CA HIS A 406 -2.41 1.16 -3.66
C HIS A 406 -3.78 1.64 -3.18
N ILE A 407 -3.90 1.83 -1.87
CA ILE A 407 -4.94 2.65 -1.27
C ILE A 407 -4.38 4.05 -1.16
N GLN A 408 -5.11 5.02 -1.67
CA GLN A 408 -4.84 6.44 -1.45
C GLN A 408 -6.16 7.10 -1.10
N VAL A 409 -6.24 7.65 0.09
CA VAL A 409 -7.42 8.36 0.58
C VAL A 409 -6.97 9.58 1.35
N GLU A 410 -7.69 10.69 1.17
CA GLU A 410 -7.56 11.86 2.01
C GLU A 410 -8.90 12.31 2.53
N GLY A 411 -8.88 13.10 3.59
CA GLY A 411 -10.08 13.72 4.10
C GLY A 411 -9.85 14.74 5.18
N LEU A 412 -10.97 15.30 5.64
CA LEU A 412 -11.09 16.33 6.65
C LEU A 412 -12.11 15.88 7.68
N ILE A 413 -11.72 15.89 8.96
CA ILE A 413 -12.64 15.84 10.08
C ILE A 413 -12.89 17.29 10.52
N PRO A 414 -14.11 17.84 10.29
CA PRO A 414 -14.40 19.23 10.62
C PRO A 414 -14.25 19.51 12.12
N ALA A 415 -13.80 20.71 12.47
CA ALA A 415 -13.68 21.18 13.85
C ALA A 415 -15.02 21.08 14.60
N THR A 416 -16.12 21.37 13.91
CA THR A 416 -17.49 21.26 14.45
C THR A 416 -17.86 19.84 14.83
N GLU A 417 -17.40 18.84 14.08
CA GLU A 417 -17.58 17.41 14.41
C GLU A 417 -16.67 16.99 15.58
N LEU A 418 -15.53 17.67 15.77
CA LEU A 418 -14.70 17.55 16.98
C LEU A 418 -15.31 18.25 18.21
N GLY A 419 -16.43 18.96 18.07
CA GLY A 419 -17.11 19.66 19.16
C GLY A 419 -16.56 21.05 19.47
N VAL A 420 -15.73 21.63 18.59
CA VAL A 420 -15.16 22.97 18.74
C VAL A 420 -15.47 23.84 17.52
N PRO A 421 -15.58 25.17 17.67
CA PRO A 421 -15.91 26.04 16.52
C PRO A 421 -14.78 26.13 15.50
N ALA A 422 -13.53 26.03 15.94
CA ALA A 422 -12.33 26.02 15.10
C ALA A 422 -11.14 25.41 15.88
N LEU A 423 -10.16 24.88 15.15
CA LEU A 423 -8.85 24.56 15.72
C LEU A 423 -7.94 25.79 15.73
N THR A 424 -7.05 25.88 16.71
CA THR A 424 -6.19 27.05 16.92
C THR A 424 -4.70 26.70 17.03
N PRO A 425 -3.79 27.61 16.62
CA PRO A 425 -2.36 27.36 16.73
C PRO A 425 -1.92 27.14 18.18
N GLY A 426 -1.06 26.17 18.43
CA GLY A 426 -0.56 25.79 19.76
C GLY A 426 -1.54 24.95 20.59
N GLN A 427 -2.76 24.71 20.11
CA GLN A 427 -3.72 23.84 20.76
C GLN A 427 -3.16 22.42 20.90
N ARG A 428 -3.41 21.80 22.06
CA ARG A 428 -3.16 20.37 22.25
C ARG A 428 -4.37 19.56 21.84
N VAL A 429 -4.13 18.49 21.09
CA VAL A 429 -5.16 17.54 20.65
C VAL A 429 -4.67 16.14 21.00
N ALA A 430 -5.40 15.42 21.84
CA ALA A 430 -5.09 14.02 22.11
C ALA A 430 -5.56 13.19 20.91
N LEU A 431 -4.65 12.43 20.30
CA LEU A 431 -4.90 11.70 19.06
C LEU A 431 -4.50 10.24 19.18
N SER A 432 -5.30 9.35 18.59
CA SER A 432 -4.87 7.99 18.27
C SER A 432 -5.36 7.62 16.87
N VAL A 433 -4.55 6.87 16.14
CA VAL A 433 -4.89 6.40 14.80
C VAL A 433 -4.69 4.88 14.74
N SER A 434 -5.64 4.17 14.16
CA SER A 434 -5.43 2.77 13.78
C SER A 434 -5.92 2.52 12.39
N VAL A 435 -5.15 1.75 11.63
CA VAL A 435 -5.49 1.38 10.26
C VAL A 435 -5.56 -0.13 10.18
N THR A 436 -6.67 -0.65 9.68
CA THR A 436 -6.93 -2.08 9.52
C THR A 436 -7.17 -2.35 8.05
N ASN A 437 -6.47 -3.33 7.48
CA ASN A 437 -6.68 -3.71 6.09
C ASN A 437 -7.96 -4.55 5.90
N PHE A 438 -8.28 -4.88 4.65
CA PHE A 438 -9.43 -5.73 4.32
C PHE A 438 -9.41 -7.05 5.10
N TYR A 439 -10.59 -7.55 5.43
CA TYR A 439 -10.80 -8.79 6.20
C TYR A 439 -10.22 -8.81 7.62
N GLY A 440 -9.81 -7.65 8.16
CA GLY A 440 -9.15 -7.57 9.45
C GLY A 440 -7.85 -8.39 9.50
N GLU A 441 -7.16 -8.55 8.36
CA GLU A 441 -5.93 -9.35 8.25
C GLU A 441 -4.83 -8.79 9.15
N LEU A 442 -4.67 -7.47 9.16
CA LEU A 442 -3.62 -6.77 9.90
C LEU A 442 -4.09 -5.37 10.33
N THR A 443 -3.73 -5.00 11.56
CA THR A 443 -3.93 -3.66 12.09
C THR A 443 -2.59 -3.04 12.46
N MET A 444 -2.35 -1.82 12.03
CA MET A 444 -1.27 -0.96 12.54
C MET A 444 -1.86 0.15 13.40
N THR A 445 -1.20 0.46 14.50
CA THR A 445 -1.69 1.41 15.51
C THR A 445 -0.65 2.47 15.81
N TRP A 446 -1.07 3.71 15.90
CA TRP A 446 -0.30 4.81 16.42
C TRP A 446 -0.90 5.20 17.77
N ALA A 447 -0.11 4.99 18.82
CA ALA A 447 -0.55 5.11 20.21
C ALA A 447 -1.16 6.49 20.50
N SER A 448 -2.02 6.54 21.53
CA SER A 448 -2.56 7.81 22.02
C SER A 448 -1.45 8.76 22.42
N ARG A 449 -1.42 9.95 21.81
CA ARG A 449 -0.43 11.00 22.08
C ARG A 449 -1.10 12.36 22.09
N ASP A 450 -0.61 13.24 22.95
CA ASP A 450 -0.94 14.67 22.89
C ASP A 450 -0.13 15.30 21.75
N ALA A 451 -0.78 15.63 20.65
CA ALA A 451 -0.20 16.39 19.57
C ALA A 451 -0.37 17.89 19.81
N VAL A 452 0.58 18.70 19.34
CA VAL A 452 0.49 20.17 19.32
C VAL A 452 0.21 20.63 17.90
N LEU A 453 -0.78 21.49 17.73
CA LEU A 453 -1.07 22.12 16.43
C LEU A 453 -0.01 23.20 16.14
N GLY A 454 0.86 22.97 15.15
CA GLY A 454 2.01 23.85 14.85
C GLY A 454 1.62 25.26 14.38
N GLN A 455 2.50 26.24 14.57
CA GLN A 455 2.27 27.64 14.19
C GLN A 455 2.36 27.86 12.67
N ALA A 456 1.87 29.00 12.17
CA ALA A 456 1.97 29.37 10.75
C ALA A 456 3.43 29.48 10.26
N THR A 457 4.34 29.87 11.14
CA THR A 457 5.78 30.04 10.86
C THR A 457 6.56 28.73 10.83
N ASP A 458 6.02 27.66 11.41
CA ASP A 458 6.73 26.37 11.51
C ASP A 458 6.85 25.66 10.15
N ASN A 459 6.04 26.08 9.17
CA ASN A 459 6.08 25.57 7.79
C ASN A 459 7.08 26.32 6.89
N ALA A 460 7.63 27.46 7.32
CA ALA A 460 8.48 28.33 6.48
C ALA A 460 10.00 28.09 6.66
N GLY A 461 10.40 27.07 7.43
CA GLY A 461 11.77 26.98 7.97
C GLY A 461 12.56 25.70 7.70
N ALA A 462 12.10 24.77 6.85
CA ALA A 462 12.83 23.54 6.55
C ALA A 462 13.32 23.46 5.08
N THR A 463 13.92 24.54 4.60
CA THR A 463 14.87 24.48 3.48
C THR A 463 16.26 24.76 4.01
N GLN A 464 16.99 23.68 4.33
CA GLN A 464 18.44 23.59 4.24
C GLN A 464 18.85 22.13 4.13
#